data_AF-A0A6G1GJL0-F1
#
_entry.id   AF-A0A6G1GJL0-F1
#
_cell.length_a   1.000
_cell.length_b   1.000
_cell.length_c   1.000
_cell.angle_alpha   90.00
_cell.angle_beta   90.00
_cell.angle_gamma   90.00
#
_symmetry.space_group_name_H-M   'P 1'
#
loop_
_entity.id
_entity.type
_entity.pdbx_description
1 polymer ?
#
loop_
_entity_poly.entity_id
_entity_poly.type
_entity_poly.pdbx_seq_one_letter_code
_entity_poly.pdbx_strand_id
1 'polypeptide(L)'
;FHAVSYVWGDPKPEKVILVNDHLFAITWNLAVALIRLTRTAYVPLRLWVDAVCINQQDIDERSSQVQLMSQIYRRAEQVTCCLGETGGAMRDVIKVISEINKTLHASATPGEIYDWLRHFPKIWTDDKYGGFWPKLYVVLNLEYWNRVWVIQEMVFALN
;
A
#
# COMPACT_ATOMS: atom_id res chain seq x y z
N PHE A 1 -0.11 -3.49 17.24
CA PHE A 1 -0.24 -4.44 16.09
C PHE A 1 -0.02 -3.65 14.81
N HIS A 2 0.34 -4.31 13.71
CA HIS A 2 0.45 -3.67 12.39
C HIS A 2 -0.77 -4.01 11.56
N ALA A 3 -1.40 -3.02 10.94
CA ALA A 3 -2.51 -3.26 10.02
C ALA A 3 -1.98 -3.48 8.60
N VAL A 4 -2.59 -4.41 7.87
CA VAL A 4 -2.29 -4.67 6.46
C VAL A 4 -3.40 -4.08 5.60
N SER A 5 -3.02 -3.28 4.62
CA SER A 5 -3.91 -2.74 3.61
C SER A 5 -3.53 -3.31 2.25
N TYR A 6 -4.44 -3.99 1.57
CA TYR A 6 -4.16 -4.68 0.31
C TYR A 6 -5.43 -4.79 -0.54
N VAL A 7 -5.26 -5.02 -1.84
CA VAL A 7 -6.39 -5.31 -2.74
C VAL A 7 -6.92 -6.71 -2.45
N TRP A 8 -8.22 -6.85 -2.15
CA TRP A 8 -8.84 -8.16 -1.90
C TRP A 8 -8.61 -9.13 -3.07
N GLY A 9 -8.78 -8.63 -4.29
CA GLY A 9 -8.59 -9.37 -5.54
C GLY A 9 -9.76 -10.32 -5.85
N ASP A 10 -9.47 -11.35 -6.63
CA ASP A 10 -10.42 -12.44 -6.86
C ASP A 10 -10.79 -13.09 -5.51
N PRO A 11 -12.09 -13.15 -5.14
CA PRO A 11 -12.52 -13.75 -3.88
C PRO A 11 -12.32 -15.27 -3.85
N LYS A 12 -11.97 -15.90 -4.96
CA LYS A 12 -11.69 -17.33 -5.02
C LYS A 12 -10.55 -17.69 -4.06
N PRO A 13 -10.77 -18.66 -3.15
CA PRO A 13 -9.71 -19.13 -2.29
C PRO A 13 -8.64 -19.85 -3.13
N GLU A 14 -7.38 -19.45 -2.94
CA GLU A 14 -6.25 -19.98 -3.72
C GLU A 14 -5.12 -20.55 -2.86
N LYS A 15 -5.02 -20.09 -1.62
CA LYS A 15 -3.97 -20.50 -0.67
C LYS A 15 -4.57 -20.80 0.69
N VAL A 16 -3.82 -21.51 1.52
CA VAL A 16 -4.22 -21.88 2.87
C VAL A 16 -3.11 -21.49 3.84
N ILE A 17 -3.50 -20.90 4.96
CA ILE A 17 -2.64 -20.60 6.10
C ILE A 17 -3.18 -21.29 7.35
N LEU A 18 -2.38 -21.36 8.41
CA LEU A 18 -2.83 -21.81 9.72
C LEU A 18 -3.20 -20.61 10.60
N VAL A 19 -4.39 -20.65 11.17
CA VAL A 19 -4.89 -19.67 12.14
C VAL A 19 -5.41 -20.44 13.34
N ASN A 20 -4.74 -20.31 14.49
CA ASN A 20 -5.05 -21.08 15.71
C ASN A 20 -5.17 -22.60 15.43
N ASP A 21 -4.20 -23.16 14.70
CA ASP A 21 -4.16 -24.58 14.28
C ASP A 21 -5.28 -25.03 13.33
N HIS A 22 -6.09 -24.10 12.82
CA HIS A 22 -7.09 -24.37 11.79
C HIS A 22 -6.62 -23.92 10.41
N LEU A 23 -6.91 -24.75 9.39
CA LEU A 23 -6.69 -24.39 7.99
C LEU A 23 -7.66 -23.27 7.61
N PHE A 24 -7.11 -22.13 7.21
CA PHE A 24 -7.87 -20.95 6.79
C PHE A 24 -7.53 -20.60 5.35
N ALA A 25 -8.55 -20.60 4.49
CA ALA A 25 -8.39 -20.29 3.08
C ALA A 25 -8.30 -18.77 2.85
N ILE A 26 -7.36 -18.35 2.02
CA ILE A 26 -7.10 -16.95 1.71
C ILE A 26 -7.00 -16.73 0.20
N THR A 27 -7.23 -15.48 -0.23
CA THR A 27 -7.05 -15.06 -1.62
C THR A 27 -5.57 -14.99 -1.97
N TRP A 28 -5.27 -15.03 -3.28
CA TRP A 28 -3.90 -14.90 -3.78
C TRP A 28 -3.23 -13.61 -3.30
N ASN A 29 -3.93 -12.48 -3.36
CA ASN A 29 -3.38 -11.18 -2.98
C ASN A 29 -2.98 -11.13 -1.50
N LEU A 30 -3.80 -11.71 -0.61
CA LEU A 30 -3.44 -11.80 0.80
C LEU A 30 -2.20 -12.69 0.99
N ALA A 31 -2.13 -13.82 0.30
CA ALA A 31 -0.96 -14.70 0.40
C ALA A 31 0.33 -13.96 -0.03
N VAL A 32 0.30 -13.23 -1.14
CA VAL A 32 1.44 -12.42 -1.61
C VAL A 32 1.80 -11.33 -0.59
N ALA A 33 0.82 -10.63 -0.03
CA ALA A 33 1.03 -9.61 0.99
C ALA A 33 1.73 -10.19 2.24
N LEU A 34 1.21 -11.30 2.78
CA LEU A 34 1.77 -11.98 3.96
C LEU A 34 3.19 -12.49 3.71
N ILE A 35 3.46 -13.09 2.54
CA ILE A 35 4.81 -13.54 2.17
C ILE A 35 5.78 -12.36 2.14
N ARG A 36 5.39 -11.23 1.55
CA ARG A 36 6.25 -10.05 1.46
C ARG A 36 6.54 -9.45 2.84
N LEU A 37 5.53 -9.35 3.69
CA LEU A 37 5.68 -8.83 5.06
C LEU A 37 6.60 -9.71 5.92
N THR A 38 6.44 -11.04 5.82
CA THR A 38 7.18 -11.98 6.66
C THR A 38 8.60 -12.22 6.17
N ARG A 39 8.88 -12.14 4.86
CA ARG A 39 10.24 -12.28 4.30
C ARG A 39 11.24 -11.27 4.83
N THR A 40 10.78 -10.08 5.18
CA THR A 40 11.63 -8.99 5.71
C THR A 40 11.62 -8.93 7.24
N ALA A 41 10.85 -9.79 7.90
CA ALA A 41 10.69 -9.76 9.35
C ALA A 41 11.74 -10.65 10.04
N TYR A 42 12.50 -10.05 10.96
CA TYR A 42 13.44 -10.79 11.82
C TYR A 42 12.77 -11.36 13.08
N VAL A 43 11.55 -10.91 13.38
CA VAL A 43 10.75 -11.31 14.54
C VAL A 43 9.30 -11.57 14.12
N PRO A 44 8.52 -12.38 14.87
CA PRO A 44 7.10 -12.57 14.60
C PRO A 44 6.34 -11.23 14.57
N LEU A 45 5.55 -11.02 13.52
CA LEU A 45 4.73 -9.82 13.36
C LEU A 45 3.32 -10.04 13.92
N ARG A 46 2.84 -9.11 14.75
CA ARG A 46 1.44 -9.08 15.18
C ARG A 46 0.61 -8.30 14.15
N LEU A 47 0.05 -9.02 13.19
CA LEU A 47 -0.70 -8.44 12.08
C LEU A 47 -2.21 -8.40 12.35
N TRP A 48 -2.85 -7.32 11.92
CA TRP A 48 -4.30 -7.25 11.71
C TRP A 48 -4.57 -7.26 10.20
N VAL A 49 -5.38 -8.22 9.77
CA VAL A 49 -5.79 -8.42 8.38
C VAL A 49 -7.31 -8.62 8.41
N ASP A 50 -8.05 -7.77 7.72
CA ASP A 50 -9.52 -7.80 7.67
C ASP A 50 -10.09 -9.19 7.32
N ALA A 51 -9.54 -9.87 6.31
CA ALA A 51 -9.99 -11.18 5.88
C ALA A 51 -9.82 -12.29 6.94
N VAL A 52 -8.93 -12.10 7.92
CA VAL A 52 -8.61 -13.10 8.95
C VAL A 52 -9.18 -12.70 10.31
N CYS A 53 -9.10 -11.42 10.66
CA CYS A 53 -9.49 -10.89 11.96
C CYS A 53 -10.98 -10.56 12.07
N ILE A 54 -11.69 -10.45 10.94
CA ILE A 54 -13.15 -10.24 10.91
C ILE A 54 -13.80 -11.53 10.45
N ASN A 55 -14.82 -11.98 11.17
CA ASN A 55 -15.64 -13.09 10.68
C ASN A 55 -16.46 -12.66 9.47
N GLN A 56 -15.98 -13.02 8.27
CA GLN A 56 -16.61 -12.63 7.02
C GLN A 56 -18.01 -13.27 6.79
N GLN A 57 -18.35 -14.32 7.55
CA GLN A 57 -19.63 -15.01 7.47
C GLN A 57 -20.69 -14.43 8.42
N ASP A 58 -20.28 -13.63 9.40
CA ASP A 58 -21.18 -12.93 10.31
C ASP A 58 -21.39 -11.49 9.82
N ILE A 59 -22.58 -11.23 9.27
CA ILE A 59 -22.91 -9.93 8.69
C ILE A 59 -22.96 -8.84 9.78
N ASP A 60 -23.40 -9.17 10.99
CA ASP A 60 -23.55 -8.21 12.07
C ASP A 60 -22.18 -7.85 12.65
N GLU A 61 -21.32 -8.84 12.86
CA GLU A 61 -19.92 -8.61 13.23
C GLU A 61 -19.22 -7.80 12.15
N ARG A 62 -19.30 -8.22 10.88
CA ARG A 62 -18.63 -7.54 9.77
C ARG A 62 -19.08 -6.08 9.68
N SER A 63 -20.37 -5.82 9.79
CA SER A 63 -20.90 -4.45 9.74
C SER A 63 -20.39 -3.61 10.91
N SER A 64 -20.34 -4.20 12.11
CA SER A 64 -19.78 -3.54 13.30
C SER A 64 -18.28 -3.26 13.14
N GLN A 65 -17.50 -4.20 12.60
CA GLN A 65 -16.06 -4.03 12.35
C GLN A 65 -15.79 -2.97 11.28
N VAL A 66 -16.61 -2.90 10.23
CA VAL A 66 -16.51 -1.85 9.20
C VAL A 66 -16.69 -0.46 9.81
N GLN A 67 -17.62 -0.29 10.76
CA GLN A 67 -17.78 0.98 11.48
C GLN A 67 -16.56 1.33 12.35
N LEU A 68 -15.83 0.31 12.81
CA LEU A 68 -14.63 0.47 13.64
C LEU A 68 -13.33 0.62 12.84
N MET A 69 -13.32 0.45 11.51
CA MET A 69 -12.09 0.48 10.71
C MET A 69 -11.25 1.73 10.95
N SER A 70 -11.88 2.91 11.01
CA SER A 70 -11.18 4.16 11.34
C SER A 70 -10.40 4.11 12.66
N GLN A 71 -10.97 3.48 13.70
CA GLN A 71 -10.32 3.31 14.99
C GLN A 71 -9.24 2.24 14.97
N ILE A 72 -9.44 1.17 14.20
CA ILE A 72 -8.48 0.08 14.03
C ILE A 72 -7.20 0.61 13.37
N TYR A 73 -7.33 1.31 12.23
CA TYR A 73 -6.18 1.89 11.54
C TYR A 73 -5.50 2.98 12.38
N ARG A 74 -6.26 3.80 13.12
CA ARG A 74 -5.69 4.79 14.04
C ARG A 74 -4.90 4.17 15.19
N ARG A 75 -5.27 2.97 15.64
CA ARG A 75 -4.59 2.27 16.75
C ARG A 75 -3.47 1.34 16.27
N ALA A 76 -3.29 1.18 14.97
CA ALA A 76 -2.20 0.41 14.43
C ALA A 76 -0.87 1.15 14.66
N GLU A 77 0.16 0.44 15.12
CA GLU A 77 1.51 1.01 15.26
C GLU A 77 2.10 1.37 13.88
N GLN A 78 1.69 0.62 12.85
CA GLN A 78 2.05 0.86 11.47
C GLN A 78 0.95 0.30 10.57
N VAL A 79 0.69 0.99 9.47
CA VAL A 79 -0.15 0.50 8.38
C VAL A 79 0.73 0.20 7.17
N THR A 80 0.78 -1.06 6.73
CA THR A 80 1.55 -1.44 5.54
C THR A 80 0.63 -1.62 4.34
N CYS A 81 0.85 -0.80 3.32
CA CYS A 81 0.11 -0.82 2.07
C CYS A 81 0.79 -1.77 1.06
N CYS A 82 0.09 -2.83 0.66
CA CYS A 82 0.57 -3.82 -0.31
C CYS A 82 0.04 -3.49 -1.71
N LEU A 83 0.84 -2.75 -2.47
CA LEU A 83 0.49 -2.17 -3.78
C LEU A 83 0.62 -3.17 -4.96
N GLY A 84 0.69 -4.47 -4.70
CA GLY A 84 0.86 -5.49 -5.76
C GLY A 84 2.24 -5.50 -6.41
N GLU A 85 2.37 -6.18 -7.55
CA GLU A 85 3.59 -6.22 -8.36
C GLU A 85 3.57 -5.07 -9.38
N THR A 86 4.67 -4.30 -9.44
CA THR A 86 4.76 -3.13 -10.33
C THR A 86 5.87 -3.27 -11.37
N GLY A 87 6.49 -4.46 -11.50
CA GLY A 87 7.58 -4.70 -12.45
C GLY A 87 8.78 -3.78 -12.27
N GLY A 88 8.99 -3.26 -11.05
CA GLY A 88 10.03 -2.26 -10.76
C GLY A 88 9.61 -0.80 -10.94
N ALA A 89 8.44 -0.50 -11.51
CA ALA A 89 7.95 0.86 -11.73
C ALA A 89 7.89 1.67 -10.42
N MET A 90 7.37 1.09 -9.34
CA MET A 90 7.32 1.76 -8.03
C MET A 90 8.71 2.12 -7.51
N ARG A 91 9.69 1.22 -7.66
CA ARG A 91 11.07 1.46 -7.20
C ARG A 91 11.67 2.66 -7.92
N ASP A 92 11.46 2.76 -9.22
CA ASP A 92 12.01 3.85 -10.02
C ASP A 92 11.30 5.18 -9.77
N VAL A 93 9.96 5.16 -9.58
CA VAL A 93 9.20 6.34 -9.16
C VAL A 93 9.68 6.85 -7.79
N ILE A 94 9.88 5.97 -6.81
CA ILE A 94 10.40 6.34 -5.49
C ILE A 94 11.80 6.97 -5.59
N LYS A 95 12.68 6.46 -6.46
CA LYS A 95 14.01 7.09 -6.66
C LYS A 95 13.86 8.54 -7.12
N VAL A 96 12.99 8.80 -8.11
CA VAL A 96 12.75 10.17 -8.59
C VAL A 96 12.17 11.03 -7.49
N ILE A 97 11.11 10.58 -6.80
CA ILE A 97 10.50 11.32 -5.67
C ILE A 97 11.54 11.63 -4.58
N SER A 98 12.46 10.72 -4.29
CA SER A 98 13.53 10.96 -3.32
C SER A 98 14.46 12.09 -3.75
N GLU A 99 14.80 12.18 -5.04
CA GLU A 99 15.59 13.29 -5.58
C GLU A 99 14.82 14.62 -5.52
N ILE A 100 13.51 14.59 -5.77
CA ILE A 100 12.63 15.76 -5.59
C ILE A 100 12.67 16.23 -4.13
N ASN A 101 12.46 15.32 -3.17
CA ASN A 101 12.43 15.67 -1.74
C ASN A 101 13.78 16.18 -1.20
N LYS A 102 14.90 15.85 -1.85
CA LYS A 102 16.22 16.40 -1.50
C LYS A 102 16.42 17.84 -1.98
N THR A 103 15.65 18.26 -2.98
CA THR A 103 15.88 19.50 -3.72
C THR A 103 14.75 20.52 -3.56
N LEU A 104 13.52 20.05 -3.31
CA LEU A 104 12.35 20.88 -3.03
C LEU A 104 11.87 20.65 -1.60
N HIS A 105 11.60 21.74 -0.90
CA HIS A 105 10.99 21.70 0.43
C HIS A 105 9.46 21.53 0.32
N ALA A 106 8.83 20.99 1.36
CA ALA A 106 7.38 20.73 1.38
C ALA A 106 6.51 21.98 1.12
N SER A 107 7.05 23.18 1.40
CA SER A 107 6.38 24.47 1.19
C SER A 107 6.86 25.20 -0.08
N ALA A 108 7.49 24.49 -1.03
CA ALA A 108 7.96 25.09 -2.26
C ALA A 108 6.82 25.77 -3.02
N THR A 109 7.06 27.00 -3.44
CA THR A 109 6.15 27.80 -4.25
C THR A 109 6.04 27.22 -5.67
N PRO A 110 4.95 27.50 -6.40
CA PRO A 110 4.84 27.11 -7.80
C PRO A 110 6.01 27.59 -8.68
N GLY A 111 6.59 28.76 -8.37
CA GLY A 111 7.77 29.29 -9.07
C GLY A 111 9.03 28.44 -8.83
N GLU A 112 9.29 28.05 -7.58
CA GLU A 112 10.42 27.18 -7.24
C GLU A 112 10.29 25.79 -7.85
N ILE A 113 9.07 25.22 -7.88
CA ILE A 113 8.80 23.96 -8.58
C ILE A 113 9.08 24.09 -10.07
N TYR A 114 8.63 25.18 -10.68
CA TYR A 114 8.83 25.43 -12.11
C TYR A 114 10.30 25.65 -12.48
N ASP A 115 11.04 26.41 -11.67
CA ASP A 115 12.47 26.60 -11.84
C ASP A 115 13.24 25.29 -11.62
N TRP A 116 12.85 24.48 -10.64
CA TRP A 116 13.39 23.14 -10.47
C TRP A 116 13.15 22.27 -11.71
N LEU A 117 11.92 22.21 -12.24
CA LEU A 117 11.60 21.44 -13.44
C LEU A 117 12.47 21.83 -14.64
N ARG A 118 12.82 23.12 -14.78
CA ARG A 118 13.72 23.61 -15.84
C ARG A 118 15.17 23.12 -15.68
N HIS A 119 15.66 22.99 -14.44
CA HIS A 119 17.03 22.55 -14.15
C HIS A 119 17.17 21.01 -14.11
N PHE A 120 16.05 20.28 -14.09
CA PHE A 120 16.02 18.81 -14.19
C PHE A 120 15.35 18.31 -15.49
N PRO A 121 15.84 18.72 -16.69
CA PRO A 121 15.24 18.32 -17.96
C PRO A 121 15.26 16.80 -18.18
N LYS A 122 16.15 16.08 -17.51
CA LYS A 122 16.27 14.62 -17.58
C LYS A 122 15.05 13.85 -17.04
N ILE A 123 14.20 14.50 -16.23
CA ILE A 123 12.91 13.95 -15.82
C ILE A 123 11.89 14.03 -16.96
N TRP A 124 12.00 15.05 -17.82
CA TRP A 124 11.16 15.24 -19.00
C TRP A 124 11.63 14.39 -20.18
N THR A 125 12.94 14.26 -20.38
CA THR A 125 13.50 13.53 -21.54
C THR A 125 13.48 12.02 -21.38
N ASP A 126 13.04 11.52 -20.23
CA ASP A 126 12.77 10.09 -19.97
C ASP A 126 14.00 9.15 -20.05
N ASP A 127 15.19 9.72 -20.27
CA ASP A 127 16.41 9.01 -20.66
C ASP A 127 17.15 8.36 -19.48
N LYS A 128 17.24 9.05 -18.34
CA LYS A 128 18.06 8.66 -17.19
C LYS A 128 17.38 7.63 -16.28
N TYR A 129 16.05 7.62 -16.28
CA TYR A 129 15.25 6.72 -15.44
C TYR A 129 14.45 5.70 -16.26
N GLY A 130 14.64 5.69 -17.59
CA GLY A 130 14.11 4.72 -18.54
C GLY A 130 12.60 4.59 -18.48
N GLY A 131 11.84 5.68 -18.59
CA GLY A 131 10.37 5.63 -18.57
C GLY A 131 9.71 6.17 -17.30
N PHE A 132 10.14 7.30 -16.69
CA PHE A 132 9.51 7.83 -15.47
C PHE A 132 8.02 8.05 -15.63
N TRP A 133 7.57 8.77 -16.66
CA TRP A 133 6.15 9.07 -16.85
C TRP A 133 5.29 7.82 -17.12
N PRO A 134 5.70 6.90 -18.02
CA PRO A 134 5.03 5.60 -18.15
C PRO A 134 4.98 4.79 -16.83
N LYS A 135 6.06 4.79 -16.04
CA LYS A 135 6.10 4.08 -14.75
C LYS A 135 5.21 4.74 -13.70
N LEU A 136 5.20 6.07 -13.64
CA LEU A 136 4.30 6.83 -12.79
C LEU A 136 2.85 6.55 -13.16
N TYR A 137 2.52 6.49 -14.45
CA TYR A 137 1.20 6.11 -14.93
C TYR A 137 0.80 4.70 -14.43
N VAL A 138 1.70 3.71 -14.51
CA VAL A 138 1.46 2.37 -13.96
C VAL A 138 1.17 2.43 -12.45
N VAL A 139 1.97 3.20 -11.69
CA VAL A 139 1.80 3.33 -10.24
C VAL A 139 0.48 4.01 -9.86
N LEU A 140 0.09 5.09 -10.56
CA LEU A 140 -1.14 5.82 -10.28
C LEU A 140 -2.40 5.05 -10.69
N ASN A 141 -2.29 4.09 -11.61
CA ASN A 141 -3.41 3.27 -12.08
C ASN A 141 -3.48 1.89 -11.39
N LEU A 142 -2.76 1.69 -10.28
CA LEU A 142 -2.91 0.46 -9.51
C LEU A 142 -4.33 0.35 -8.96
N GLU A 143 -4.91 -0.85 -9.07
CA GLU A 143 -6.25 -1.17 -8.54
C GLU A 143 -6.42 -0.79 -7.06
N TYR A 144 -5.32 -0.83 -6.31
CA TYR A 144 -5.25 -0.41 -4.92
C TYR A 144 -5.87 0.97 -4.66
N TRP A 145 -5.66 1.95 -5.54
CA TRP A 145 -6.15 3.32 -5.37
C TRP A 145 -7.66 3.46 -5.60
N ASN A 146 -8.28 2.49 -6.29
CA ASN A 146 -9.72 2.47 -6.57
C ASN A 146 -10.56 1.94 -5.41
N ARG A 147 -9.92 1.54 -4.30
CA ARG A 147 -10.59 1.00 -3.13
C ARG A 147 -11.22 2.13 -2.32
N VAL A 148 -12.51 2.01 -2.04
CA VAL A 148 -13.28 2.96 -1.20
C VAL A 148 -12.59 3.23 0.14
N TRP A 149 -11.98 2.20 0.74
CA TRP A 149 -11.40 2.27 2.08
C TRP A 149 -9.99 2.88 2.13
N VAL A 150 -9.32 3.08 0.98
CA VAL A 150 -7.92 3.52 0.97
C VAL A 150 -7.71 4.85 1.69
N ILE A 151 -8.71 5.74 1.64
CA ILE A 151 -8.68 7.03 2.33
C ILE A 151 -8.64 6.83 3.85
N GLN A 152 -9.50 5.96 4.39
CA GLN A 152 -9.52 5.71 5.83
C GLN A 152 -8.21 5.07 6.29
N GLU A 153 -7.71 4.12 5.51
CA GLU A 153 -6.45 3.41 5.78
C GLU A 153 -5.26 4.38 5.84
N MET A 154 -5.21 5.38 4.96
CA MET A 154 -4.11 6.36 4.91
C MET A 154 -4.29 7.50 5.90
N VAL A 155 -5.46 8.12 5.95
CA VAL A 155 -5.71 9.31 6.78
C VAL A 155 -5.57 8.96 8.25
N PHE A 156 -6.06 7.79 8.68
CA PHE A 156 -5.99 7.40 10.08
C PHE A 156 -4.64 6.80 10.48
N ALA A 157 -3.79 6.39 9.51
CA ALA A 157 -2.42 5.95 9.78
C ALA A 157 -1.45 7.10 10.12
N LEU A 158 -1.79 8.34 9.81
CA LEU A 158 -0.91 9.52 9.93
C LEU A 158 -0.98 10.22 11.30
N ASN A 159 -1.64 9.63 12.30
CA ASN A 159 -1.77 10.20 13.65
C ASN A 159 -0.95 9.43 14.69
#